data_AF-N8ZYC7-F1
#
_entry.id   AF-N8ZYC7-F1
#
_cell.length_a   1.000
_cell.length_b   1.000
_cell.length_c   1.000
_cell.angle_alpha   90.00
_cell.angle_beta   90.00
_cell.angle_gamma   90.00
#
_symmetry.space_group_name_H-M   'P 1'
#
loop_
_entity.id
_entity.type
_entity.pdbx_description
1 polymer ?
#
loop_
_entity_poly.entity_id
_entity_poly.type
_entity_poly.pdbx_seq_one_letter_code
_entity_poly.pdbx_strand_id
1 'polypeptide(L)'
;MKIIVLMAIGLLTLTGCQTNGGNMKNSISFEMDNQYWPNHGIVYKNNWPECGNLTLTPDAIKKQKYITSYSSCKVEPEGYVPQQIIIEYAPWLTYEEQIKKGYGVPEELRYASGENAEQKRQAIMVAQQNGIAKLPSSVWKRIVLTPTQEVEKYKGQVPEGKGDRRRGKRIHYTISLQPDGSYSIKTELNWVDKYLRYWN
;
A
#
# COMPACT_ATOMS: atom_id res chain seq x y z
N MET A 1 -59.04 11.27 53.20
CA MET A 1 -58.16 11.16 52.01
C MET A 1 -56.78 10.74 52.48
N LYS A 2 -56.32 9.57 52.04
CA LYS A 2 -55.04 8.97 52.45
C LYS A 2 -53.96 9.29 51.43
N ILE A 3 -52.87 9.90 51.88
CA ILE A 3 -51.66 10.13 51.07
C ILE A 3 -50.90 8.82 51.03
N ILE A 4 -50.84 8.18 49.87
CA ILE A 4 -50.03 6.98 49.64
C ILE A 4 -48.75 7.42 48.94
N VAL A 5 -47.64 7.35 49.69
CA VAL A 5 -46.28 7.51 49.19
C VAL A 5 -45.94 6.27 48.36
N LEU A 6 -45.76 6.44 47.05
CA LEU A 6 -45.29 5.38 46.16
C LEU A 6 -43.79 5.57 45.92
N MET A 7 -42.99 4.78 46.65
CA MET A 7 -41.59 4.51 46.32
C MET A 7 -41.54 3.84 44.94
N ALA A 8 -41.11 4.57 43.92
CA ALA A 8 -40.69 3.97 42.66
C ALA A 8 -39.28 3.40 42.86
N ILE A 9 -39.20 2.11 43.18
CA ILE A 9 -37.99 1.30 42.99
C ILE A 9 -37.76 1.27 41.49
N GLY A 10 -36.94 2.21 40.99
CA GLY A 10 -36.45 2.17 39.64
C GLY A 10 -35.66 0.88 39.47
N LEU A 11 -36.19 -0.05 38.67
CA LEU A 11 -35.42 -1.15 38.13
C LEU A 11 -34.15 -0.55 37.52
N LEU A 12 -33.02 -0.77 38.19
CA LEU A 12 -31.72 -0.79 37.56
C LEU A 12 -31.77 -1.94 36.56
N THR A 13 -32.32 -1.67 35.38
CA THR A 13 -31.94 -2.43 34.20
C THR A 13 -30.45 -2.22 34.09
N LEU A 14 -29.70 -3.25 34.49
CA LEU A 14 -28.35 -3.48 34.04
C LEU A 14 -28.44 -3.47 32.52
N THR A 15 -28.34 -2.28 31.92
CA THR A 15 -27.85 -2.13 30.57
C THR A 15 -26.47 -2.76 30.66
N GLY A 16 -26.42 -4.05 30.34
CA GLY A 16 -25.18 -4.74 30.15
C GLY A 16 -24.32 -3.80 29.32
N CYS A 17 -23.06 -3.66 29.71
CA CYS A 17 -22.05 -3.29 28.76
C CYS A 17 -22.20 -4.27 27.60
N GLN A 18 -23.05 -3.96 26.61
CA GLN A 18 -22.68 -4.14 25.24
C GLN A 18 -21.38 -3.37 25.18
N THR A 19 -20.29 -4.11 25.37
CA THR A 19 -19.07 -3.81 24.69
C THR A 19 -19.53 -3.56 23.27
N ASN A 20 -19.64 -2.29 22.90
CA ASN A 20 -19.27 -1.87 21.57
C ASN A 20 -17.82 -2.37 21.43
N GLY A 21 -17.64 -3.68 21.20
CA GLY A 21 -16.45 -4.26 20.64
C GLY A 21 -16.43 -3.75 19.22
N GLY A 22 -16.24 -2.44 19.07
CA GLY A 22 -16.17 -1.76 17.80
C GLY A 22 -15.16 -2.55 17.01
N ASN A 23 -15.62 -3.16 15.93
CA ASN A 23 -14.77 -4.00 15.09
C ASN A 23 -13.47 -3.24 14.85
N MET A 24 -12.35 -3.82 15.29
CA MET A 24 -11.04 -3.19 15.14
C MET A 24 -10.87 -2.79 13.68
N LYS A 25 -10.48 -1.54 13.43
CA LYS A 25 -10.29 -0.99 12.08
C LYS A 25 -9.34 -1.89 11.30
N ASN A 26 -9.65 -2.12 10.02
CA ASN A 26 -8.79 -2.83 9.10
C ASN A 26 -8.14 -1.84 8.14
N SER A 27 -6.82 -1.90 8.04
CA SER A 27 -6.03 -1.16 7.07
C SER A 27 -5.55 -2.11 6.00
N ILE A 28 -5.51 -1.65 4.75
CA ILE A 28 -5.06 -2.45 3.62
C ILE A 28 -3.74 -1.90 3.10
N SER A 29 -2.80 -2.78 2.83
CA SER A 29 -1.52 -2.44 2.18
C SER A 29 -1.09 -3.56 1.25
N PHE A 30 -0.31 -3.23 0.23
CA PHE A 30 0.20 -4.21 -0.72
C PHE A 30 1.57 -3.81 -1.23
N GLU A 31 2.36 -4.80 -1.61
CA GLU A 31 3.63 -4.58 -2.31
C GLU A 31 3.84 -5.63 -3.38
N MET A 32 4.62 -5.25 -4.38
CA MET A 32 5.17 -6.20 -5.35
C MET A 32 6.54 -6.63 -4.82
N ASP A 33 6.71 -7.94 -4.62
CA ASP A 33 7.93 -8.54 -4.10
C ASP A 33 9.15 -8.10 -4.91
N ASN A 34 10.23 -7.78 -4.21
CA ASN A 34 11.47 -7.30 -4.80
C ASN A 34 12.34 -8.41 -5.37
N GLN A 35 12.00 -9.69 -5.19
CA GLN A 35 12.81 -10.81 -5.67
C GLN A 35 13.05 -10.77 -7.19
N TYR A 36 12.19 -10.04 -7.92
CA TYR A 36 12.27 -9.80 -9.36
C TYR A 36 13.08 -8.55 -9.77
N TRP A 37 13.32 -7.61 -8.85
CA TRP A 37 14.17 -6.43 -9.06
C TRP A 37 15.58 -6.72 -8.54
N PRO A 38 16.68 -6.45 -9.28
CA PRO A 38 16.83 -5.55 -10.43
C PRO A 38 16.95 -6.22 -11.82
N ASN A 39 16.92 -7.56 -11.87
CA ASN A 39 17.24 -8.32 -13.10
C ASN A 39 16.14 -8.27 -14.15
N HIS A 40 14.91 -7.94 -13.76
CA HIS A 40 13.78 -7.79 -14.66
C HIS A 40 13.20 -6.38 -14.51
N GLY A 41 13.25 -5.61 -15.59
CA GLY A 41 12.56 -4.34 -15.66
C GLY A 41 11.06 -4.59 -15.59
N ILE A 42 10.42 -4.18 -14.50
CA ILE A 42 8.97 -4.22 -14.36
C ILE A 42 8.52 -2.85 -13.92
N VAL A 43 7.38 -2.44 -14.47
CA VAL A 43 6.67 -1.25 -14.07
C VAL A 43 5.24 -1.62 -13.72
N TYR A 44 4.69 -0.95 -12.72
CA TYR A 44 3.28 -1.11 -12.40
C TYR A 44 2.61 0.22 -12.06
N LYS A 45 1.28 0.23 -12.19
CA LYS A 45 0.39 1.31 -11.75
C LYS A 45 -0.76 0.68 -10.99
N ASN A 46 -1.42 1.48 -10.16
CA ASN A 46 -2.57 1.01 -9.41
C ASN A 46 -3.60 2.13 -9.21
N ASN A 47 -4.81 1.76 -8.80
CA ASN A 47 -5.92 2.69 -8.61
C ASN A 47 -6.02 3.30 -7.19
N TRP A 48 -5.02 3.12 -6.33
CA TRP A 48 -5.00 3.59 -4.93
C TRP A 48 -3.70 4.35 -4.60
N PRO A 49 -3.72 5.69 -4.49
CA PRO A 49 -2.56 6.50 -4.87
C PRO A 49 -1.51 6.77 -3.77
N GLU A 50 -1.37 5.97 -2.72
CA GLU A 50 -0.28 6.16 -1.75
C GLU A 50 0.68 4.99 -1.71
N CYS A 51 1.73 5.09 -2.52
CA CYS A 51 2.87 4.18 -2.52
C CYS A 51 4.11 4.88 -1.96
N GLY A 52 4.66 4.33 -0.88
CA GLY A 52 5.91 4.78 -0.27
C GLY A 52 7.08 3.92 -0.75
N ASN A 53 8.17 4.55 -1.19
CA ASN A 53 9.42 3.82 -1.42
C ASN A 53 10.07 3.46 -0.09
N LEU A 54 10.58 2.24 -0.01
CA LEU A 54 11.36 1.73 1.11
C LEU A 54 12.84 2.12 1.06
N THR A 55 13.31 2.73 -0.04
CA THR A 55 14.75 2.97 -0.26
C THR A 55 15.18 4.42 -0.41
N LEU A 56 14.43 5.38 -0.98
CA LEU A 56 14.90 6.78 -1.13
C LEU A 56 13.77 7.84 -1.28
N THR A 57 13.99 9.01 -0.65
CA THR A 57 13.24 10.30 -0.65
C THR A 57 11.71 10.25 -0.41
N PRO A 58 11.19 10.85 0.68
CA PRO A 58 9.77 10.76 1.08
C PRO A 58 8.76 11.26 0.04
N ASP A 59 9.01 12.41 -0.60
CA ASP A 59 7.94 13.13 -1.32
C ASP A 59 7.79 12.75 -2.81
N ALA A 60 8.83 12.20 -3.44
CA ALA A 60 8.86 12.02 -4.90
C ALA A 60 8.06 10.80 -5.38
N ILE A 61 7.96 9.75 -4.57
CA ILE A 61 7.45 8.45 -5.03
C ILE A 61 5.95 8.29 -4.82
N LYS A 62 5.38 9.04 -3.88
CA LYS A 62 3.94 9.12 -3.65
C LYS A 62 3.12 9.60 -4.84
N LYS A 63 3.74 10.32 -5.78
CA LYS A 63 3.04 10.98 -6.90
C LYS A 63 3.32 10.36 -8.26
N GLN A 64 4.09 9.27 -8.32
CA GLN A 64 4.38 8.62 -9.59
C GLN A 64 3.18 7.77 -10.04
N LYS A 65 2.69 8.03 -11.26
CA LYS A 65 1.63 7.22 -11.86
C LYS A 65 2.12 5.81 -12.16
N TYR A 66 3.39 5.68 -12.52
CA TYR A 66 4.04 4.41 -12.83
C TYR A 66 5.22 4.19 -11.89
N ILE A 67 5.25 3.04 -11.24
CA ILE A 67 6.23 2.68 -10.21
C ILE A 67 7.21 1.68 -10.82
N THR A 68 8.50 2.02 -10.79
CA THR A 68 9.58 1.21 -11.39
C THR A 68 10.58 0.67 -10.37
N SER A 69 10.30 0.85 -9.08
CA SER A 69 11.15 0.44 -7.97
C SER A 69 10.32 -0.22 -6.89
N TYR A 70 11.00 -0.92 -5.98
CA TYR A 70 10.35 -1.47 -4.81
C TYR A 70 9.61 -0.40 -4.02
N SER A 71 8.31 -0.61 -3.82
CA SER A 71 7.47 0.27 -3.05
C SER A 71 6.37 -0.53 -2.37
N SER A 72 5.98 -0.06 -1.19
CA SER A 72 4.85 -0.60 -0.45
C SER A 72 3.74 0.45 -0.50
N CYS A 73 2.56 0.02 -0.89
CA CYS A 73 1.40 0.88 -1.06
C CYS A 73 0.41 0.66 0.09
N LYS A 74 -0.20 1.74 0.54
CA LYS A 74 -1.18 1.76 1.61
C LYS A 74 -2.47 2.37 1.11
N VAL A 75 -3.60 1.79 1.49
CA VAL A 75 -4.91 2.39 1.22
C VAL A 75 -5.22 3.44 2.28
N GLU A 76 -5.61 4.62 1.82
CA GLU A 76 -6.06 5.73 2.65
C GLU A 76 -7.55 6.04 2.40
N PRO A 77 -8.29 6.50 3.42
CA PRO A 77 -7.85 6.73 4.80
C PRO A 77 -7.75 5.43 5.62
N GLU A 78 -7.01 5.46 6.74
CA GLU A 78 -6.88 4.32 7.64
C GLU A 78 -8.24 3.82 8.15
N GLY A 79 -8.49 2.51 8.03
CA GLY A 79 -9.78 1.89 8.34
C GLY A 79 -10.73 1.76 7.14
N TYR A 80 -10.40 2.37 5.99
CA TYR A 80 -11.12 2.16 4.75
C TYR A 80 -10.70 0.85 4.08
N VAL A 81 -11.70 0.11 3.59
CA VAL A 81 -11.50 -1.17 2.90
C VAL A 81 -12.16 -1.06 1.52
N PRO A 82 -11.37 -1.00 0.43
CA PRO A 82 -11.94 -0.92 -0.91
C PRO A 82 -12.51 -2.27 -1.34
N GLN A 83 -13.49 -2.25 -2.23
CA GLN A 83 -14.02 -3.48 -2.83
C GLN A 83 -12.95 -4.22 -3.64
N GLN A 84 -12.18 -3.46 -4.42
CA GLN A 84 -11.10 -3.98 -5.25
C GLN A 84 -9.93 -3.02 -5.29
N ILE A 85 -8.74 -3.60 -5.40
CA ILE A 85 -7.51 -2.89 -5.76
C ILE A 85 -7.08 -3.48 -7.11
N ILE A 86 -6.93 -2.62 -8.10
CA ILE A 86 -6.51 -2.99 -9.45
C ILE A 86 -5.07 -2.56 -9.61
N ILE A 87 -4.20 -3.53 -9.88
CA ILE A 87 -2.80 -3.32 -10.18
C ILE A 87 -2.60 -3.75 -11.62
N GLU A 88 -2.03 -2.88 -12.43
CA GLU A 88 -1.62 -3.20 -13.79
C GLU A 88 -0.10 -3.15 -13.85
N TYR A 89 0.50 -4.20 -14.41
CA TYR A 89 1.96 -4.31 -14.53
C TYR A 89 2.35 -4.68 -15.95
N ALA A 90 3.53 -4.25 -16.37
CA ALA A 90 4.09 -4.54 -17.68
C ALA A 90 5.60 -4.78 -17.58
N PRO A 91 6.17 -5.56 -18.50
CA PRO A 91 7.61 -5.55 -18.72
C PRO A 91 8.09 -4.12 -19.02
N TRP A 92 9.23 -3.79 -18.46
CA TRP A 92 9.95 -2.55 -18.65
C TRP A 92 11.42 -2.84 -18.93
N LEU A 93 12.19 -1.78 -19.12
CA LEU A 93 13.62 -1.85 -19.37
C LEU A 93 14.37 -2.19 -18.08
N THR A 94 15.42 -3.01 -18.20
CA THR A 94 16.41 -3.17 -17.13
C THR A 94 17.07 -1.84 -16.81
N TYR A 95 17.67 -1.71 -15.62
CA TYR A 95 18.28 -0.46 -15.21
C TYR A 95 19.37 0.04 -16.18
N GLU A 96 20.19 -0.87 -16.71
CA GLU A 96 21.21 -0.54 -17.71
C GLU A 96 20.60 0.00 -19.02
N GLU A 97 19.52 -0.62 -19.50
CA GLU A 97 18.79 -0.16 -20.68
C GLU A 97 18.10 1.18 -20.44
N GLN A 98 17.62 1.42 -19.22
CA GLN A 98 17.07 2.71 -18.82
C GLN A 98 18.13 3.80 -18.92
N ILE A 99 19.35 3.57 -18.40
CA ILE A 99 20.45 4.54 -18.55
C ILE A 99 20.75 4.81 -20.03
N LYS A 100 20.89 3.75 -20.86
CA LYS A 100 21.17 3.86 -22.30
C LYS A 100 20.10 4.66 -23.05
N LYS A 101 18.83 4.58 -22.63
CA LYS A 101 17.70 5.30 -23.24
C LYS A 101 17.37 6.64 -22.57
N GLY A 102 18.15 7.09 -21.57
CA GLY A 102 17.91 8.35 -20.87
C GLY A 102 16.73 8.33 -19.88
N TYR A 103 16.31 7.14 -19.45
CA TYR A 103 15.24 6.91 -18.47
C TYR A 103 15.75 6.54 -17.07
N GLY A 104 17.04 6.21 -16.93
CA GLY A 104 17.68 5.86 -15.66
C GLY A 104 18.65 6.95 -15.21
N VAL A 105 18.74 7.19 -13.90
CA VAL A 105 19.67 8.17 -13.30
C VAL A 105 21.06 7.56 -13.20
N PRO A 106 22.07 7.99 -13.97
CA PRO A 106 23.41 7.40 -13.89
C PRO A 106 24.01 7.49 -12.48
N GLU A 107 24.96 6.61 -12.16
CA GLU A 107 25.59 6.54 -10.83
C GLU A 107 26.18 7.89 -10.41
N GLU A 108 26.85 8.55 -11.35
CA GLU A 108 27.52 9.84 -11.17
C GLU A 108 26.53 10.94 -10.78
N LEU A 109 25.27 10.80 -11.21
CA LEU A 109 24.20 11.74 -10.93
C LEU A 109 23.40 11.37 -9.67
N ARG A 110 23.47 10.11 -9.21
CA ARG A 110 22.63 9.63 -8.09
C ARG A 110 22.93 10.36 -6.79
N TYR A 111 24.21 10.57 -6.49
CA TYR A 111 24.67 11.24 -5.26
C TYR A 111 25.18 12.66 -5.49
N ALA A 112 25.15 13.14 -6.74
CA ALA A 112 25.53 14.51 -7.05
C ALA A 112 24.62 15.51 -6.33
N SER A 113 25.23 16.45 -5.63
CA SER A 113 24.52 17.52 -4.91
C SER A 113 24.41 18.78 -5.76
N GLY A 114 23.46 19.65 -5.39
CA GLY A 114 23.23 20.93 -6.05
C GLY A 114 22.04 20.93 -7.01
N GLU A 115 21.51 22.13 -7.26
CA GLU A 115 20.27 22.35 -8.01
C GLU A 115 20.31 21.74 -9.43
N ASN A 116 21.45 21.85 -10.13
CA ASN A 116 21.63 21.27 -11.45
C ASN A 116 21.50 19.73 -11.45
N ALA A 117 22.00 19.06 -10.40
CA ALA A 117 21.89 17.61 -10.28
C ALA A 117 20.44 17.18 -10.01
N GLU A 118 19.73 17.92 -9.14
CA GLU A 118 18.31 17.73 -8.84
C GLU A 118 17.45 17.88 -10.10
N GLN A 119 17.65 18.96 -10.87
CA GLN A 119 16.93 19.24 -12.11
C GLN A 119 17.15 18.12 -13.15
N LYS A 120 18.38 17.62 -13.29
CA LYS A 120 18.68 16.49 -14.17
C LYS A 120 17.99 15.20 -13.74
N ARG A 121 18.00 14.87 -12.44
CA ARG A 121 17.26 13.71 -11.91
C ARG A 121 15.76 13.83 -12.18
N GLN A 122 15.20 15.02 -11.95
CA GLN A 122 13.78 15.28 -12.21
C GLN A 122 13.43 15.14 -13.69
N ALA A 123 14.26 15.67 -14.60
CA ALA A 123 14.06 15.54 -16.04
C ALA A 123 14.09 14.07 -16.49
N ILE A 124 15.01 13.26 -15.94
CA ILE A 124 15.09 11.82 -16.21
C ILE A 124 13.83 11.11 -15.70
N MET A 125 13.36 11.41 -14.48
CA MET A 125 12.12 10.83 -13.95
C MET A 125 10.91 11.17 -14.83
N VAL A 126 10.79 12.42 -15.30
CA VAL A 126 9.73 12.83 -16.23
C VAL A 126 9.84 12.08 -17.56
N ALA A 127 11.04 11.95 -18.11
CA ALA A 127 11.29 11.18 -19.34
C ALA A 127 10.90 9.71 -19.17
N GLN A 128 11.23 9.10 -18.03
CA GLN A 128 10.87 7.73 -17.67
C GLN A 128 9.35 7.54 -17.63
N GLN A 129 8.61 8.40 -16.90
CA GLN A 129 7.14 8.34 -16.83
C GLN A 129 6.49 8.49 -18.22
N ASN A 130 7.01 9.40 -19.04
CA ASN A 130 6.54 9.61 -20.41
C ASN A 130 6.87 8.41 -21.32
N GLY A 131 8.02 7.76 -21.13
CA GLY A 131 8.39 6.53 -21.83
C GLY A 131 7.45 5.38 -21.49
N ILE A 132 7.13 5.19 -20.21
CA ILE A 132 6.20 4.15 -19.75
C ILE A 132 4.78 4.41 -20.27
N ALA A 133 4.34 5.68 -20.30
CA ALA A 133 3.03 6.06 -20.80
C ALA A 133 2.80 5.68 -22.28
N LYS A 134 3.88 5.45 -23.05
CA LYS A 134 3.83 5.03 -24.46
C LYS A 134 3.81 3.51 -24.64
N LEU A 135 3.89 2.71 -23.57
CA LEU A 135 3.78 1.26 -23.68
C LEU A 135 2.41 0.87 -24.29
N PRO A 136 2.37 -0.07 -25.25
CA PRO A 136 1.11 -0.54 -25.82
C PRO A 136 0.17 -1.08 -24.74
N SER A 137 -1.14 -0.87 -24.89
CA SER A 137 -2.13 -1.41 -23.94
C SER A 137 -2.06 -2.93 -23.81
N SER A 138 -1.66 -3.64 -24.87
CA SER A 138 -1.55 -5.10 -24.92
C SER A 138 -0.45 -5.70 -24.04
N VAL A 139 0.54 -4.92 -23.60
CA VAL A 139 1.61 -5.44 -22.73
C VAL A 139 1.25 -5.40 -21.24
N TRP A 140 0.17 -4.69 -20.89
CA TRP A 140 -0.28 -4.56 -19.52
C TRP A 140 -1.09 -5.79 -19.10
N LYS A 141 -0.64 -6.42 -18.02
CA LYS A 141 -1.33 -7.47 -17.31
C LYS A 141 -2.02 -6.89 -16.08
N ARG A 142 -3.09 -7.53 -15.62
CA ARG A 142 -3.92 -7.05 -14.51
C ARG A 142 -3.95 -8.04 -13.35
N ILE A 143 -3.81 -7.51 -12.15
CA ILE A 143 -4.02 -8.20 -10.87
C ILE A 143 -5.17 -7.49 -10.16
N VAL A 144 -6.11 -8.26 -9.62
CA VAL A 144 -7.24 -7.75 -8.85
C VAL A 144 -7.15 -8.33 -7.45
N LEU A 145 -6.96 -7.47 -6.45
CA LEU A 145 -7.06 -7.85 -5.05
C LEU A 145 -8.47 -7.58 -4.56
N THR A 146 -8.95 -8.42 -3.64
CA THR A 146 -10.30 -8.32 -3.06
C THR A 146 -10.23 -8.15 -1.54
N PRO A 147 -9.96 -6.94 -1.02
CA PRO A 147 -9.80 -6.68 0.42
C PRO A 147 -10.98 -7.10 1.29
N THR A 148 -12.21 -7.03 0.77
CA THR A 148 -13.40 -7.46 1.49
C THR A 148 -13.39 -8.95 1.84
N GLN A 149 -12.85 -9.80 0.96
CA GLN A 149 -12.72 -11.25 1.20
C GLN A 149 -11.69 -11.53 2.31
N GLU A 150 -10.55 -10.84 2.29
CA GLU A 150 -9.54 -11.01 3.33
C GLU A 150 -10.00 -10.49 4.69
N VAL A 151 -10.77 -9.41 4.72
CA VAL A 151 -11.38 -8.92 5.97
C VAL A 151 -12.29 -9.97 6.60
N GLU A 152 -13.10 -10.67 5.81
CA GLU A 152 -13.95 -11.76 6.32
C GLU A 152 -13.12 -12.98 6.74
N LYS A 153 -12.08 -13.36 5.96
CA LYS A 153 -11.14 -14.44 6.31
C LYS A 153 -10.48 -14.23 7.66
N TYR A 154 -10.07 -12.99 7.97
CA TYR A 154 -9.39 -12.63 9.22
C TYR A 154 -10.34 -12.15 10.33
N LYS A 155 -11.66 -12.32 10.14
CA LYS A 155 -12.65 -11.93 11.13
C LYS A 155 -12.46 -12.68 12.43
N GLY A 156 -12.53 -11.96 13.55
CA GLY A 156 -12.29 -12.51 14.89
C GLY A 156 -10.83 -12.82 15.22
N GLN A 157 -9.92 -12.92 14.24
CA GLN A 157 -8.51 -13.21 14.49
C GLN A 157 -7.77 -11.99 15.04
N VAL A 158 -6.90 -12.17 16.01
CA VAL A 158 -6.07 -11.11 16.59
C VAL A 158 -4.65 -11.28 16.04
N PRO A 159 -4.03 -10.24 15.45
CA PRO A 159 -2.65 -10.35 14.99
C PRO A 159 -1.72 -10.72 16.14
N GLU A 160 -0.72 -11.55 15.87
CA GLU A 160 0.33 -11.88 16.82
C GLU A 160 1.47 -10.85 16.75
N GLY A 161 2.27 -10.75 17.82
CA GLY A 161 3.47 -9.90 17.84
C GLY A 161 3.25 -8.43 18.23
N LYS A 162 4.16 -7.55 17.80
CA LYS A 162 4.23 -6.13 18.21
C LYS A 162 3.41 -5.23 17.28
N GLY A 163 2.84 -4.14 17.83
CA GLY A 163 2.22 -3.04 17.06
C GLY A 163 1.21 -2.24 17.87
N ASP A 164 0.47 -1.33 17.23
CA ASP A 164 -0.49 -0.44 17.91
C ASP A 164 -1.94 -0.94 17.78
N ARG A 165 -2.42 -1.63 18.82
CA ARG A 165 -3.80 -2.13 18.90
C ARG A 165 -4.86 -1.03 18.77
N ARG A 166 -4.54 0.23 19.11
CA ARG A 166 -5.50 1.35 19.01
C ARG A 166 -5.76 1.77 17.58
N ARG A 167 -4.80 1.52 16.67
CA ARG A 167 -4.90 1.80 15.24
C ARG A 167 -5.59 0.68 14.46
N GLY A 168 -5.59 -0.53 15.04
CA GLY A 168 -6.29 -1.69 14.51
C GLY A 168 -5.35 -2.66 13.81
N LYS A 169 -5.91 -3.42 12.86
CA LYS A 169 -5.22 -4.49 12.15
C LYS A 169 -4.85 -4.03 10.74
N ARG A 170 -3.78 -4.59 10.21
CA ARG A 170 -3.32 -4.39 8.83
C ARG A 170 -3.37 -5.73 8.11
N ILE A 171 -4.11 -5.80 7.02
CA ILE A 171 -4.00 -6.88 6.05
C ILE A 171 -3.00 -6.43 5.00
N HIS A 172 -1.89 -7.16 4.90
CA HIS A 172 -0.82 -6.88 3.97
C HIS A 172 -0.79 -7.94 2.87
N TYR A 173 -0.76 -7.48 1.62
CA TYR A 173 -0.63 -8.33 0.43
C TYR A 173 0.81 -8.29 -0.07
N THR A 174 1.41 -9.46 -0.26
CA THR A 174 2.69 -9.59 -0.98
C THR A 174 2.42 -10.28 -2.30
N ILE A 175 2.75 -9.60 -3.40
CA ILE A 175 2.54 -10.08 -4.77
C ILE A 175 3.89 -10.49 -5.35
N SER A 176 4.13 -11.79 -5.50
CA SER A 176 5.37 -12.31 -6.09
C SER A 176 5.15 -12.63 -7.56
N LEU A 177 5.85 -11.90 -8.44
CA LEU A 177 5.84 -12.16 -9.88
C LEU A 177 6.82 -13.28 -10.23
N GLN A 178 6.51 -14.02 -11.29
CA GLN A 178 7.34 -15.10 -11.85
C GLN A 178 7.87 -14.73 -13.25
N PRO A 179 8.90 -15.42 -13.78
CA PRO A 179 9.52 -15.07 -15.07
C PRO A 179 8.58 -15.20 -16.27
N ASP A 180 7.69 -16.17 -16.21
CA ASP A 180 6.62 -16.38 -17.20
C ASP A 180 5.51 -15.33 -17.12
N GLY A 181 5.61 -14.42 -16.13
CA GLY A 181 4.67 -13.37 -15.84
C GLY A 181 3.38 -13.86 -15.17
N SER A 182 3.37 -15.08 -14.63
CA SER A 182 2.41 -15.51 -13.61
C SER A 182 2.73 -14.82 -12.28
N TYR A 183 1.82 -14.93 -11.30
CA TYR A 183 1.99 -14.32 -9.99
C TYR A 183 1.35 -15.15 -8.90
N SER A 184 1.88 -15.02 -7.68
CA SER A 184 1.27 -15.51 -6.45
C SER A 184 0.97 -14.35 -5.52
N ILE A 185 -0.05 -14.52 -4.67
CA ILE A 185 -0.45 -13.52 -3.68
C ILE A 185 -0.45 -14.20 -2.32
N LYS A 186 0.29 -13.62 -1.38
CA LYS A 186 0.25 -13.98 0.03
C LYS A 186 -0.43 -12.86 0.81
N THR A 187 -1.23 -13.23 1.80
CA THR A 187 -1.84 -12.26 2.73
C THR A 187 -1.44 -12.55 4.16
N GLU A 188 -1.19 -11.48 4.90
CA GLU A 188 -0.77 -11.53 6.30
C GLU A 188 -1.56 -10.54 7.14
N LEU A 189 -1.94 -10.98 8.34
CA LEU A 189 -2.63 -10.16 9.34
C LEU A 189 -1.62 -9.67 10.37
N ASN A 190 -1.36 -8.36 10.36
CA ASN A 190 -0.40 -7.71 11.24
C ASN A 190 -1.09 -6.65 12.11
N TRP A 191 -0.47 -6.25 13.22
CA TRP A 191 -0.85 -4.99 13.85
C TRP A 191 -0.46 -3.81 12.97
N VAL A 192 -1.23 -2.72 13.02
CA VAL A 192 -0.78 -1.46 12.40
C VAL A 192 0.43 -0.96 13.19
N ASP A 193 1.58 -0.83 12.53
CA ASP A 193 2.80 -0.33 13.15
C ASP A 193 2.69 1.18 13.46
N LYS A 194 3.21 1.59 14.62
CA LYS A 194 3.36 2.99 15.00
C LYS A 194 4.29 3.74 14.04
N TYR A 195 5.33 3.08 13.51
CA TYR A 195 6.30 3.69 12.61
C TYR A 195 5.78 3.88 11.18
N LEU A 196 4.68 3.20 10.80
CA LEU A 196 3.98 3.43 9.51
C LEU A 196 3.29 4.80 9.43
N ARG A 197 3.31 5.63 10.50
CA ARG A 197 2.89 7.05 10.42
C ARG A 197 3.81 7.88 9.53
N TYR A 198 5.07 7.49 9.39
CA TYR A 198 6.11 8.21 8.65
C TYR A 198 6.43 7.58 7.30
N TRP A 199 5.58 6.65 6.83
CA TRP A 199 5.62 6.18 5.44
C TRP A 199 4.92 7.19 4.53
N ASN A 200 5.15 8.45 4.86
CA ASN A 200 4.63 9.62 4.22
C ASN A 200 5.76 10.50 3.73
#